data_AF-A0A249KHM5-F1
#
_entry.id   AF-A0A249KHM5-F1
#
_cell.length_a   1.000
_cell.length_b   1.000
_cell.length_c   1.000
_cell.angle_alpha   90.00
_cell.angle_beta   90.00
_cell.angle_gamma   90.00
#
_symmetry.space_group_name_H-M   'P 1'
#
loop_
_entity.id
_entity.type
_entity.pdbx_description
1 polymer ?
#
loop_
_entity_poly.entity_id
_entity_poly.type
_entity_poly.pdbx_seq_one_letter_code
_entity_poly.pdbx_strand_id
1 'polypeptide(L)' 'MIKSLSQVALLSPGINQEPGAMPGEGLTALQTFTYFVAAPIALFVVISVIAWALTGEKKKSTGSSSVITSIE' A
#
# COMPACT_ATOMS: atom_id res chain seq x y z
N MET A 1 8.34 -33.65 -7.52
CA MET A 1 9.13 -32.66 -8.29
C MET A 1 8.61 -31.27 -7.94
N ILE A 2 9.46 -30.42 -7.38
CA ILE A 2 9.10 -29.03 -7.05
C ILE A 2 9.38 -28.20 -8.31
N LYS A 3 8.33 -27.64 -8.92
CA LYS A 3 8.47 -26.77 -10.10
C LYS A 3 9.06 -25.43 -9.64
N SER A 4 10.05 -24.91 -10.36
CA SER A 4 10.58 -23.58 -10.07
C SER A 4 9.50 -22.52 -10.29
N LEU A 5 9.59 -21.42 -9.56
CA LEU A 5 8.67 -20.29 -9.68
C LEU A 5 8.61 -19.74 -11.12
N SER A 6 9.72 -19.81 -11.86
CA SER A 6 9.80 -19.49 -13.28
C SER A 6 8.95 -20.42 -14.16
N GLN A 7 8.85 -21.70 -13.83
CA GLN A 7 7.98 -22.65 -14.53
C GLN A 7 6.50 -22.45 -14.19
N VAL A 8 6.17 -21.94 -12.99
CA VAL A 8 4.79 -21.62 -12.60
C VAL A 8 4.29 -20.37 -13.32
N ALA A 9 5.15 -19.38 -13.56
CA ALA A 9 4.81 -18.20 -14.37
C ALA A 9 4.43 -18.56 -15.82
N LEU A 10 5.11 -19.56 -16.41
CA LEU A 10 4.78 -20.11 -17.73
C LEU A 10 3.56 -21.03 -17.75
N LEU A 11 3.07 -21.45 -16.57
CA LEU A 11 1.84 -22.24 -16.41
C LEU A 11 0.61 -21.37 -16.18
N SER A 12 0.71 -20.04 -16.37
CA SER A 12 -0.45 -19.17 -16.42
C SER A 12 -1.42 -19.73 -17.46
N PRO A 13 -2.66 -20.09 -17.07
CA PRO A 13 -3.60 -20.76 -17.95
C PRO A 13 -3.79 -19.89 -19.19
N GLY A 14 -3.70 -20.50 -20.37
CA GLY A 14 -3.77 -19.83 -21.66
C GLY A 14 -4.83 -18.73 -21.65
N ILE A 15 -4.35 -17.50 -21.53
CA ILE A 15 -5.14 -16.28 -21.65
C ILE A 15 -5.86 -16.37 -22.98
N ASN A 16 -7.19 -16.41 -22.93
CA ASN A 16 -8.00 -16.48 -24.14
C ASN A 16 -7.95 -15.10 -24.79
N GLN A 17 -6.95 -14.92 -25.65
CA GLN A 17 -6.69 -13.68 -26.35
C GLN A 17 -7.61 -13.61 -27.58
N GLU A 18 -8.24 -12.46 -27.80
CA GLU A 18 -9.04 -12.23 -29.00
C GLU A 18 -8.19 -12.34 -30.29
N PRO A 19 -8.78 -12.69 -31.45
CA PRO A 19 -8.04 -12.77 -32.71
C PRO A 19 -7.30 -11.47 -33.03
N GLY A 20 -5.99 -11.57 -33.27
CA GLY A 20 -5.12 -10.41 -33.56
C GLY A 20 -4.47 -9.77 -32.34
N ALA A 21 -4.68 -10.31 -31.13
CA ALA A 21 -3.98 -9.85 -29.95
C ALA A 21 -2.47 -10.08 -30.05
N MET A 22 -1.70 -9.05 -29.74
CA MET A 22 -0.25 -9.11 -29.56
C MET A 22 0.11 -8.71 -28.12
N PRO A 23 -0.20 -9.56 -27.12
CA PRO A 23 0.20 -9.28 -25.76
C PRO A 23 1.74 -9.30 -25.65
N GLY A 24 2.31 -8.26 -25.05
CA GLY A 24 3.74 -8.21 -24.73
C GLY A 24 4.14 -9.25 -23.68
N GLU A 25 5.43 -9.35 -23.40
CA GLU A 25 5.93 -10.22 -22.34
C GLU A 25 5.31 -9.87 -20.98
N GLY A 26 4.86 -10.89 -20.25
CA GLY A 26 4.29 -10.73 -18.93
C GLY A 26 5.34 -10.22 -17.93
N LEU A 27 4.92 -9.39 -16.98
CA LEU A 27 5.80 -8.92 -15.92
C LEU A 27 6.24 -10.08 -15.02
N THR A 28 7.48 -10.01 -14.54
CA THR A 28 7.97 -10.94 -13.51
C THR A 28 7.14 -10.80 -12.23
N ALA A 29 7.09 -11.85 -11.40
CA ALA A 29 6.34 -11.83 -10.13
C ALA A 29 6.73 -10.64 -9.24
N LEU A 30 8.02 -10.29 -9.20
CA LEU A 30 8.51 -9.17 -8.41
C LEU A 30 8.03 -7.83 -8.98
N GLN A 31 8.05 -7.65 -10.30
CA GLN A 31 7.54 -6.43 -10.93
C GLN A 31 6.04 -6.26 -10.70
N THR A 32 5.26 -7.33 -10.88
CA THR A 32 3.82 -7.31 -10.65
C THR A 32 3.50 -6.96 -9.19
N PHE A 33 4.15 -7.62 -8.23
CA PHE A 33 3.96 -7.30 -6.82
C PHE A 33 4.37 -5.85 -6.50
N THR A 34 5.52 -5.41 -7.03
CA THR A 34 6.04 -4.06 -6.77
C THR A 34 5.08 -3.00 -7.30
N TYR A 35 4.63 -3.12 -8.54
CA TYR A 35 3.82 -2.09 -9.18
C TYR A 35 2.38 -2.07 -8.72
N PHE A 36 1.78 -3.23 -8.45
CA PHE A 36 0.34 -3.31 -8.15
C PHE A 36 0.02 -3.46 -6.67
N VAL A 37 1.01 -3.74 -5.82
CA VAL A 37 0.80 -3.90 -4.38
C VAL A 37 1.73 -2.98 -3.58
N ALA A 38 3.04 -3.14 -3.73
CA ALA A 38 4.00 -2.41 -2.89
C ALA A 38 3.97 -0.90 -3.15
N ALA A 39 3.98 -0.48 -4.41
CA ALA A 39 3.99 0.94 -4.77
C ALA A 39 2.69 1.65 -4.35
N PRO A 40 1.47 1.12 -4.59
CA PRO A 40 0.23 1.72 -4.07
C PRO A 40 0.21 1.82 -2.54
N ILE A 41 0.63 0.77 -1.82
CA ILE A 41 0.68 0.79 -0.35
C ILE A 41 1.70 1.81 0.14
N ALA A 42 2.90 1.85 -0.44
CA ALA A 42 3.94 2.80 -0.07
C ALA A 42 3.46 4.24 -0.28
N LEU A 43 2.82 4.53 -1.42
CA LEU A 43 2.25 5.84 -1.70
C LEU A 43 1.20 6.22 -0.65
N PHE A 44 0.29 5.31 -0.31
CA PHE A 44 -0.71 5.53 0.73
C PHE A 44 -0.08 5.81 2.10
N VAL A 45 0.93 5.04 2.50
CA VAL A 45 1.63 5.22 3.77
C VAL A 45 2.33 6.57 3.81
N VAL A 46 3.03 6.95 2.75
CA VAL A 46 3.70 8.26 2.65
C VAL A 46 2.69 9.40 2.81
N ILE A 47 1.59 9.36 2.09
CA ILE A 47 0.54 10.39 2.19
C ILE A 47 -0.05 10.41 3.60
N SER A 48 -0.32 9.25 4.19
CA SER A 48 -0.87 9.14 5.54
C SER A 48 0.06 9.75 6.59
N VAL A 49 1.36 9.49 6.48
CA VAL A 49 2.38 10.08 7.36
C VAL A 49 2.44 11.60 7.18
N ILE A 50 2.41 12.10 5.94
CA ILE A 50 2.39 13.54 5.67
C ILE A 50 1.13 14.18 6.27
N ALA A 51 -0.04 13.60 6.03
CA ALA A 51 -1.31 14.10 6.56
C ALA A 51 -1.32 14.11 8.09
N TRP A 52 -0.84 13.04 8.72
CA TRP A 52 -0.69 12.98 10.17
C TRP A 52 0.30 14.03 10.71
N ALA A 53 1.44 14.23 10.04
CA ALA A 53 2.42 15.23 10.47
C ALA A 53 1.88 16.68 10.36
N LEU A 54 1.05 16.96 9.35
CA LEU A 54 0.51 18.30 9.10
C LEU A 54 -0.80 18.59 9.86
N THR A 55 -1.64 17.58 10.07
CA THR A 55 -2.99 17.73 10.65
C THR A 55 -3.14 17.08 12.02
N GLY A 56 -2.19 16.23 12.42
CA GLY A 56 -2.18 15.60 13.73
C GLY A 56 -2.25 16.66 14.83
N GLU A 57 -3.26 16.53 15.69
CA GLU A 57 -3.50 17.49 16.76
C GLU A 57 -2.24 17.62 17.62
N LYS A 58 -1.58 18.77 17.53
CA LYS A 58 -0.66 19.22 18.56
C LYS A 58 -1.48 19.28 19.84
N LYS A 59 -1.26 18.33 20.78
CA LYS A 59 -1.89 18.33 22.10
C LYS A 59 -1.76 19.74 22.66
N LYS A 60 -2.84 20.52 22.57
CA LYS A 60 -2.93 21.76 23.30
C LYS A 60 -3.01 21.29 24.73
N SER A 61 -1.87 21.29 25.42
CA SER A 61 -1.85 21.38 26.87
C SER A 61 -2.43 22.75 27.21
N THR A 62 -3.73 22.93 26.95
CA THR A 62 -4.53 23.83 27.76
C THR A 62 -4.46 23.19 29.12
N GLY A 63 -3.55 23.71 29.94
CA GLY A 63 -3.73 23.70 31.38
C GLY A 63 -5.12 24.25 31.62
N SER A 64 -6.09 23.35 31.70
CA SER A 64 -7.35 23.65 32.32
C SER A 64 -7.07 23.38 33.78
N SER A 65 -6.46 24.37 34.43
CA SER A 65 -6.61 24.56 35.86
C SER A 65 -8.12 24.58 36.08
N SER A 66 -8.68 23.44 36.49
CA SER A 66 -10.03 23.40 37.01
C SER A 66 -10.04 24.30 38.23
N VAL A 67 -10.43 25.56 38.04
CA VAL A 67 -10.70 26.55 39.11
C VAL A 67 -11.88 26.08 39.98
N ILE A 68 -12.55 25.00 39.59
CA ILE A 68 -13.78 24.48 40.21
C ILE A 68 -13.49 23.42 41.29
N THR A 69 -12.24 22.96 41.49
CA THR A 69 -11.91 21.86 42.42
C THR A 69 -11.19 22.28 43.71
N SER A 70 -11.15 23.57 44.04
CA SER A 70 -10.73 24.03 45.38
C SER A 70 -11.92 24.60 46.15
N ILE A 71 -12.18 24.05 47.34
CA ILE A 71 -13.06 24.62 48.36
C ILE A 71 -12.19 24.78 49.62
N GLU A 72 -12.21 25.98 50.21
CA GLU A 72 -11.58 26.31 51.52
C GLU A 72 -12.42 25.80 52.70
#